data_AF-A0A924YUM8-F1
#
_entry.id   AF-A0A924YUM8-F1
#
_cell.length_a   1.000
_cell.length_b   1.000
_cell.length_c   1.000
_cell.angle_alpha   90.00
_cell.angle_beta   90.00
_cell.angle_gamma   90.00
#
_symmetry.space_group_name_H-M   'P 1'
#
loop_
_entity.id
_entity.type
_entity.pdbx_description
1 polymer ?
#
loop_
_entity_poly.entity_id
_entity_poly.type
_entity_poly.pdbx_seq_one_letter_code
_entity_poly.pdbx_strand_id
1 'polypeptide(L)' 'METISLELSGSLKQFADRRAEQGGFESLGEYVRELIRLDQRQTAQSLLEAELIQGVESGVSQEMTADEWDELRNEVGSR' A
#
# COMPACT_ATOMS: atom_id res chain seq x y z
N MET A 1 2.82 -21.66 -4.11
CA MET A 1 1.48 -21.11 -4.37
C MET A 1 0.59 -21.50 -3.22
N GLU A 2 -0.09 -20.53 -2.64
CA GLU A 2 -1.13 -20.76 -1.63
C GLU A 2 -2.50 -20.56 -2.28
N THR A 3 -3.46 -21.40 -1.91
CA THR A 3 -4.80 -21.40 -2.50
C THR A 3 -5.80 -20.87 -1.49
N ILE A 4 -6.62 -19.92 -1.91
CA ILE A 4 -7.78 -19.44 -1.14
C ILE A 4 -9.06 -19.93 -1.82
N SER A 5 -10.05 -20.33 -1.02
CA SER A 5 -11.41 -20.58 -1.52
C SER A 5 -12.26 -19.35 -1.22
N LEU A 6 -12.99 -18.87 -2.23
CA LEU A 6 -13.84 -17.69 -2.12
C LEU A 6 -15.25 -18.07 -2.57
N GLU A 7 -16.23 -17.90 -1.69
CA GLU A 7 -17.63 -18.03 -2.06
C GLU A 7 -18.20 -16.68 -2.49
N LEU A 8 -18.82 -16.66 -3.66
CA LEU A 8 -19.45 -15.48 -4.24
C LEU A 8 -20.91 -15.79 -4.55
N SER A 9 -21.78 -14.79 -4.37
CA SER A 9 -23.12 -14.87 -4.93
C SER A 9 -23.05 -14.93 -6.46
N GLY A 10 -24.08 -15.51 -7.09
CA GLY A 10 -24.12 -15.62 -8.56
C GLY A 10 -24.00 -14.28 -9.27
N SER A 11 -24.54 -13.20 -8.70
CA SER A 11 -24.43 -11.85 -9.24
C SER A 11 -23.01 -11.30 -9.14
N LEU A 12 -22.31 -11.52 -8.02
CA LEU A 12 -20.93 -11.09 -7.84
C LEU A 12 -19.98 -11.85 -8.77
N LYS A 13 -20.17 -13.17 -8.93
CA LYS A 13 -19.39 -13.96 -9.87
C LYS A 13 -19.57 -13.44 -11.30
N GLN A 14 -20.81 -13.25 -11.77
CA GLN A 14 -21.06 -12.72 -13.11
C GLN A 14 -20.47 -11.33 -13.33
N PHE A 15 -20.53 -10.46 -12.31
CA PHE A 15 -19.90 -9.16 -12.37
C PHE A 15 -18.38 -9.28 -12.52
N ALA A 16 -17.76 -10.12 -11.69
CA ALA A 16 -16.32 -10.28 -11.68
C ALA A 16 -15.80 -10.97 -12.95
N ASP A 17 -16.53 -11.94 -13.49
CA ASP A 17 -16.21 -12.58 -14.78
C ASP A 17 -16.21 -11.54 -15.92
N ARG A 18 -17.25 -10.69 -16.01
CA ARG A 18 -17.29 -9.61 -17.01
C ARG A 18 -16.14 -8.61 -16.84
N ARG A 19 -15.76 -8.28 -15.60
CA ARG A 19 -14.63 -7.39 -15.34
C ARG A 19 -13.31 -8.04 -15.70
N ALA A 20 -13.16 -9.33 -15.45
CA ALA A 20 -12.00 -10.10 -15.86
C ALA A 20 -11.83 -10.08 -17.40
N GLU A 21 -12.89 -10.37 -18.14
CA GLU A 21 -12.91 -10.33 -19.60
C GLU A 21 -12.59 -8.93 -20.15
N GLN A 22 -13.25 -7.89 -19.63
CA GLN A 22 -13.02 -6.49 -20.06
C GLN A 22 -11.60 -6.01 -19.75
N GLY A 23 -11.00 -6.49 -18.67
CA GLY A 23 -9.63 -6.18 -18.28
C GLY A 23 -8.57 -7.00 -19.00
N GLY A 24 -8.97 -7.97 -19.84
CA GLY A 24 -8.05 -8.85 -20.54
C GLY A 24 -7.36 -9.89 -19.64
N PHE A 25 -7.96 -10.21 -18.49
CA PHE A 25 -7.43 -11.19 -17.55
C PHE A 25 -7.75 -12.63 -18.02
N GLU A 26 -6.81 -13.55 -17.86
CA GLU A 26 -6.94 -14.94 -18.30
C GLU A 26 -7.84 -15.77 -17.37
N SER A 27 -8.05 -15.28 -16.14
CA SER A 27 -8.94 -15.92 -15.16
C SER A 27 -9.46 -14.94 -14.11
N LEU A 28 -10.56 -15.34 -13.47
CA LEU A 28 -11.08 -14.63 -12.29
C LEU A 28 -10.03 -14.54 -11.16
N GLY A 29 -9.23 -15.59 -10.97
CA GLY A 29 -8.16 -15.61 -9.97
C GLY A 29 -7.05 -14.60 -10.26
N GLU A 30 -6.77 -14.32 -11.53
CA GLU A 30 -5.84 -13.26 -11.92
C GLU A 30 -6.41 -11.87 -11.66
N TYR A 31 -7.68 -11.66 -12.02
CA TYR A 31 -8.38 -10.42 -11.69
C TYR A 31 -8.38 -10.14 -10.18
N VAL A 32 -8.66 -11.14 -9.34
CA VAL A 32 -8.61 -11.01 -7.88
C VAL A 32 -7.20 -10.69 -7.38
N ARG A 33 -6.15 -11.30 -7.95
CA ARG A 33 -4.77 -10.97 -7.59
C ARG A 33 -4.42 -9.51 -7.89
N GLU A 34 -4.89 -8.97 -9.01
CA GLU A 34 -4.68 -7.55 -9.32
C GLU A 34 -5.47 -6.62 -8.40
N LEU A 35 -6.70 -6.99 -8.01
CA LEU A 35 -7.46 -6.22 -7.02
C LEU A 35 -6.72 -6.16 -5.67
N ILE A 36 -6.13 -7.26 -5.22
CA ILE A 36 -5.33 -7.28 -3.98
C ILE A 36 -4.10 -6.38 -4.12
N ARG A 37 -3.39 -6.41 -5.25
CA ARG A 37 -2.25 -5.51 -5.49
C ARG A 37 -2.66 -4.04 -5.51
N LEU A 38 -3.82 -3.74 -6.07
CA LEU A 38 -4.36 -2.38 -6.07
C LEU A 38 -4.69 -1.92 -4.64
N ASP A 39 -5.34 -2.77 -3.85
CA ASP A 39 -5.67 -2.52 -2.45
C ASP A 39 -4.40 -2.29 -1.60
N GLN A 40 -3.36 -3.11 -1.81
CA GLN A 40 -2.06 -2.92 -1.16
C GLN A 40 -1.45 -1.55 -1.47
N ARG A 41 -1.49 -1.11 -2.74
CA ARG A 41 -0.97 0.21 -3.14
C ARG A 41 -1.77 1.34 -2.51
N GLN A 42 -3.10 1.24 -2.51
CA GLN A 42 -3.98 2.24 -1.91
C GLN A 42 -3.76 2.34 -0.40
N THR A 43 -3.65 1.21 0.29
CA THR A 43 -3.39 1.17 1.73
C THR A 43 -2.02 1.77 2.05
N ALA A 44 -0.97 1.40 1.29
CA ALA A 44 0.37 1.98 1.46
C ALA A 44 0.38 3.49 1.24
N GLN A 45 -0.36 3.98 0.24
CA GLN A 45 -0.52 5.41 -0.01
C GLN A 45 -1.23 6.11 1.15
N SER A 46 -2.35 5.58 1.63
CA SER A 46 -3.08 6.17 2.76
C SER A 46 -2.25 6.22 4.04
N LEU A 47 -1.44 5.19 4.30
CA LEU A 47 -0.50 5.19 5.42
C LEU A 47 0.56 6.28 5.25
N LEU A 48 1.17 6.39 4.08
CA LEU A 48 2.15 7.45 3.79
C LEU A 48 1.54 8.84 3.96
N GLU A 49 0.33 9.07 3.45
CA GLU A 49 -0.37 10.35 3.59
C GLU A 49 -0.64 10.69 5.06
N ALA A 50 -1.03 9.71 5.87
CA ALA A 50 -1.23 9.91 7.31
C ALA A 50 0.07 10.33 8.03
N GLU A 51 1.19 9.65 7.74
CA GLU A 51 2.50 9.98 8.32
C GLU A 51 2.98 11.38 7.86
N LEU A 52 2.74 11.75 6.61
CA LEU A 52 3.08 13.09 6.11
C LEU A 52 2.25 14.18 6.81
N ILE A 53 0.95 13.94 7.01
CA ILE A 53 0.10 14.87 7.77
C ILE A 53 0.62 15.01 9.19
N GLN A 54 0.95 13.89 9.86
CA GLN A 54 1.55 13.93 11.18
C GLN A 54 2.86 14.73 11.20
N GLY A 55 3.71 14.57 10.18
CA GLY A 55 4.94 15.34 10.02
C GLY A 55 4.68 16.84 9.87
N VAL A 56 3.68 17.24 9.07
CA VAL A 56 3.28 18.65 8.89
C VAL A 56 2.69 19.23 10.18
N GLU A 57 1.90 18.46 10.92
CA GLU A 57 1.30 18.87 12.19
C GLU A 57 2.28 18.83 13.37
N SER A 58 3.45 18.20 13.21
CA SER A 58 4.46 18.06 14.26
C SER A 58 5.12 19.37 14.69
N GLY A 59 4.90 20.45 13.93
CA GLY A 59 5.34 21.80 14.27
C GLY A 59 6.28 22.39 13.22
N VAL A 60 6.98 23.47 13.60
CA VAL A 60 7.88 24.19 12.70
C VAL A 60 9.15 23.38 12.50
N SER A 61 9.49 23.08 11.24
CA SER A 61 10.75 22.43 10.91
C SER A 61 11.93 23.32 11.30
N GLN A 62 12.97 22.72 11.87
CA GLN A 62 14.24 23.40 12.13
C GLN A 62 15.25 23.00 11.06
N GLU A 63 16.14 23.93 10.71
CA GLU A 63 17.24 23.61 9.80
C GLU A 63 18.17 22.61 10.49
N MET A 64 18.53 21.54 9.77
CA MET A 64 19.51 20.57 10.25
C MET A 64 20.82 20.77 9.50
N THR A 65 21.87 21.06 10.25
CA THR A 65 23.25 21.19 9.76
C THR A 65 23.89 19.82 9.57
N ALA A 66 24.98 19.78 8.79
CA ALA A 66 25.71 18.53 8.54
C ALA A 66 26.26 17.89 9.83
N ASP A 67 26.74 18.71 10.77
CA ASP A 67 27.28 18.25 12.05
C ASP A 67 26.18 17.62 12.93
N GLU A 68 24.99 18.23 12.97
CA GLU A 68 23.82 17.68 13.69
C GLU A 68 23.37 16.34 13.09
N TRP A 69 23.44 16.18 11.76
CA TRP A 69 23.16 14.89 11.10
C TRP A 69 24.19 13.82 11.43
N ASP A 70 25.47 14.17 11.56
CA ASP A 70 26.54 13.23 11.93
C ASP A 70 26.40 12.81 13.40
N GLU A 71 26.07 13.73 14.31
CA GLU A 71 25.81 13.42 15.71
C GLU A 71 24.61 12.48 15.88
N LEU A 72 23.49 12.75 15.19
CA LEU A 72 22.29 11.91 15.22
C LEU A 72 22.58 10.48 14.72
N ARG A 73 23.34 10.34 13.63
CA ARG A 73 23.72 9.02 13.09
C ARG A 73 24.59 8.22 14.05
N ASN A 74 25.52 8.89 14.74
CA ASN A 74 26.36 8.25 15.75
C ASN A 74 25.53 7.80 16.97
N GLU A 75 24.57 8.62 17.42
CA GLU A 75 23.67 8.26 18.53
C GLU A 75 22.85 6.99 18.17
N VAL A 76 22.20 6.98 17.02
CA VAL A 76 21.36 5.85 16.58
C VAL A 76 22.18 4.59 16.31
N GLY A 77 23.37 4.72 15.71
CA GLY A 77 24.26 3.58 15.42
C GLY A 77 24.96 2.99 16.66
N SER A 78 24.95 3.71 17.78
CA SER A 78 25.52 3.25 19.06
C SER A 78 24.53 2.51 19.96
N ARG A 79 23.25 2.42 19.55
CA ARG A 79 22.16 1.73 20.26
C ARG A 79 21.99 0.27 19.85
#